data_AF-A0AA46TP43-F1
#
_entry.id   AF-A0AA46TP43-F1
#
_cell.length_a   1.000
_cell.length_b   1.000
_cell.length_c   1.000
_cell.angle_alpha   90.00
_cell.angle_beta   90.00
_cell.angle_gamma   90.00
#
_symmetry.space_group_name_H-M   'P 1'
#
loop_
_entity.id
_entity.type
_entity.pdbx_description
1 polymer ?
#
loop_
_entity_poly.entity_id
_entity_poly.type
_entity_poly.pdbx_seq_one_letter_code
_entity_poly.pdbx_strand_id
1 'polypeptide(L)'
;MASIRQAAKKHTRHGSRLPPGFCRRDHQRLTHLADNQVHQISRQLVNLALDHHCQAIAVENLKGGRPKAGKKRTPMKARFHRQLVTRIGSKAVEVGLRCVAVYARGTSRYAFDGSGPVKRDKDNYSQ
;
A
#
# COMPACT_ATOMS: atom_id res chain seq x y z
N MET A 1 6.68 9.31 -11.42
CA MET A 1 6.11 8.25 -12.31
C MET A 1 5.82 8.75 -13.72
N ALA A 2 5.22 9.93 -13.91
CA ALA A 2 4.97 10.48 -15.26
C ALA A 2 6.27 10.69 -16.07
N SER A 3 7.30 11.28 -15.45
CA SER A 3 8.64 11.47 -16.05
C SER A 3 9.27 10.17 -16.57
N ILE A 4 9.40 9.13 -15.72
CA ILE A 4 9.96 7.82 -16.12
C ILE A 4 9.20 7.20 -17.31
N ARG A 5 7.86 7.31 -17.34
CA ARG A 5 7.06 6.77 -18.45
C ARG A 5 7.24 7.57 -19.74
N GLN A 6 7.33 8.89 -19.66
CA GLN A 6 7.60 9.74 -20.83
C GLN A 6 9.00 9.45 -21.38
N ALA A 7 10.00 9.35 -20.50
CA ALA A 7 11.36 8.98 -20.88
C ALA A 7 11.39 7.58 -21.52
N ALA A 8 10.69 6.60 -20.94
CA ALA A 8 10.61 5.25 -21.50
C ALA A 8 9.96 5.26 -22.88
N LYS A 9 8.83 5.97 -23.06
CA LYS A 9 8.15 6.09 -24.35
C LYS A 9 9.06 6.73 -25.41
N LYS A 10 9.83 7.75 -25.05
CA LYS A 10 10.79 8.40 -25.95
C LYS A 10 11.92 7.43 -26.33
N HIS A 11 12.46 6.70 -25.36
CA HIS A 11 13.54 5.75 -25.59
C HIS A 11 13.10 4.61 -26.52
N THR A 12 11.99 3.93 -26.21
CA THR A 12 11.52 2.74 -26.93
C THR A 12 10.82 3.06 -28.25
N ARG A 13 10.75 4.32 -28.69
CA ARG A 13 10.02 4.75 -29.90
C ARG A 13 10.48 4.01 -31.16
N HIS A 14 11.77 3.68 -31.23
CA HIS A 14 12.39 2.98 -32.36
C HIS A 14 12.69 1.50 -32.06
N GLY A 15 11.89 0.86 -31.18
CA GLY A 15 12.04 -0.56 -30.85
C GLY A 15 13.25 -0.89 -29.95
N SER A 16 13.99 0.11 -29.48
CA SER A 16 15.12 -0.09 -28.57
C SER A 16 14.67 -0.61 -27.20
N ARG A 17 15.46 -1.51 -26.62
CA ARG A 17 15.24 -2.00 -25.26
C ARG A 17 15.69 -0.96 -24.24
N LEU A 18 15.03 -0.91 -23.08
CA LEU A 18 15.48 -0.05 -21.97
C LEU A 18 16.80 -0.57 -21.40
N PRO A 19 17.81 0.29 -21.19
CA PRO A 19 19.07 -0.13 -20.61
C PRO A 19 18.90 -0.52 -19.14
N PRO A 20 19.79 -1.38 -18.60
CA PRO A 20 19.88 -1.62 -17.17
C PRO A 20 20.05 -0.30 -16.41
N GLY A 21 19.31 -0.12 -15.31
CA GLY A 21 19.39 1.11 -14.51
C GLY A 21 18.73 2.35 -15.17
N PHE A 22 17.90 2.17 -16.20
CA PHE A 22 17.10 3.26 -16.77
C PHE A 22 16.39 4.08 -15.68
N CYS A 23 16.56 5.40 -15.68
CA CYS A 23 16.02 6.31 -14.67
C CYS A 23 16.33 5.92 -13.20
N ARG A 24 17.48 5.30 -12.91
CA ARG A 24 17.85 4.82 -11.56
C ARG A 24 17.65 5.86 -10.46
N ARG A 25 18.05 7.11 -10.70
CA ARG A 25 17.89 8.22 -9.73
C ARG A 25 16.42 8.47 -9.37
N ASP A 26 15.54 8.48 -10.37
CA ASP A 26 14.10 8.66 -10.13
C ASP A 26 13.50 7.46 -9.40
N HIS A 27 13.92 6.24 -9.74
CA HIS A 27 13.51 5.03 -9.02
C HIS A 27 13.95 5.07 -7.55
N GLN A 28 15.20 5.48 -7.27
CA GLN A 28 15.71 5.67 -5.91
C GLN A 28 14.91 6.74 -5.16
N ARG A 29 14.69 7.91 -5.77
CA ARG A 29 13.88 8.99 -5.18
C ARG A 29 12.48 8.50 -4.80
N LEU A 30 11.80 7.78 -5.69
CA LEU A 30 10.47 7.22 -5.41
C LEU A 30 10.49 6.21 -4.27
N THR A 31 11.58 5.44 -4.15
CA THR A 31 11.76 4.47 -3.06
C THR A 31 11.94 5.18 -1.71
N HIS A 32 12.77 6.22 -1.66
CA HIS A 32 12.98 7.01 -0.45
C HIS A 32 11.72 7.77 -0.03
N LEU A 33 10.96 8.32 -0.99
CA LEU A 33 9.67 8.96 -0.69
C LEU A 33 8.67 7.95 -0.11
N ALA A 34 8.59 6.76 -0.68
CA ALA A 34 7.74 5.70 -0.16
C ALA A 34 8.14 5.28 1.26
N ASP A 35 9.45 5.12 1.52
CA ASP A 35 9.95 4.75 2.85
C ASP A 35 9.67 5.85 3.90
N ASN A 36 9.92 7.12 3.58
CA ASN A 36 9.58 8.24 4.46
C ASN A 36 8.06 8.26 4.76
N GLN A 37 7.23 8.10 3.73
CA GLN A 37 5.78 8.04 3.91
C GLN A 37 5.36 6.85 4.79
N VAL A 38 5.99 5.68 4.64
CA VAL A 38 5.78 4.52 5.51
C VAL A 38 6.15 4.86 6.96
N HIS A 39 7.28 5.54 7.20
CA HIS A 39 7.69 5.97 8.53
C HIS A 39 6.68 6.92 9.18
N GLN A 40 6.20 7.92 8.44
CA GLN A 40 5.24 8.90 8.95
C GLN A 40 3.90 8.24 9.29
N ILE A 41 3.31 7.53 8.32
CA ILE A 41 1.99 6.91 8.49
C ILE A 41 2.01 5.85 9.59
N SER A 42 3.03 4.99 9.64
CA SER A 42 3.12 3.98 10.70
C SER A 42 3.25 4.61 12.10
N ARG A 43 3.92 5.76 12.24
CA ARG A 43 3.98 6.48 13.52
C ARG A 43 2.60 7.01 13.90
N GLN A 44 1.92 7.66 12.96
CA GLN A 44 0.58 8.22 13.18
C GLN A 44 -0.42 7.14 13.59
N LEU A 45 -0.42 5.98 12.93
CA LEU A 45 -1.33 4.87 13.26
C LEU A 45 -1.06 4.28 14.64
N VAL A 46 0.22 4.10 15.01
CA VAL A 46 0.60 3.58 16.33
C VAL A 46 0.25 4.57 17.43
N ASN A 47 0.54 5.86 17.23
CA ASN A 47 0.18 6.90 18.19
C ASN A 47 -1.34 6.97 18.37
N LEU A 48 -2.10 6.97 17.27
CA LEU A 48 -3.57 6.95 17.32
C LEU A 48 -4.09 5.76 18.14
N ALA A 49 -3.51 4.56 17.94
CA ALA A 49 -3.90 3.38 18.72
C ALA A 49 -3.59 3.55 20.22
N LEU A 50 -2.47 4.16 20.58
CA LEU A 50 -2.13 4.46 21.98
C LEU A 50 -3.07 5.51 22.58
N ASP A 51 -3.34 6.59 21.85
CA ASP A 51 -4.20 7.69 22.27
C ASP A 51 -5.65 7.21 22.54
N HIS A 52 -6.09 6.18 21.81
CA HIS A 52 -7.38 5.53 22.01
C HIS A 52 -7.31 4.28 22.92
N HIS A 53 -6.20 4.07 23.63
CA HIS A 53 -6.00 2.93 24.54
C HIS A 53 -6.31 1.56 23.90
N CYS A 54 -6.05 1.42 22.60
CA CYS A 54 -6.22 0.16 21.90
C CYS A 54 -5.20 -0.87 22.41
N GLN A 55 -5.59 -2.14 22.36
CA GLN A 55 -4.70 -3.26 22.73
C GLN A 55 -4.03 -3.88 21.50
N ALA A 56 -4.53 -3.56 20.30
CA ALA A 56 -4.09 -4.16 19.05
C ALA A 56 -4.38 -3.26 17.85
N ILE A 57 -3.59 -3.45 16.80
CA ILE A 57 -3.81 -2.90 15.45
C ILE A 57 -4.10 -4.09 14.52
N ALA A 58 -5.28 -4.09 13.90
CA ALA A 58 -5.66 -5.10 12.91
C ALA A 58 -5.31 -4.63 11.48
N VAL A 59 -4.64 -5.48 10.72
CA VAL A 59 -4.27 -5.24 9.32
C VAL A 59 -4.80 -6.34 8.42
N GLU A 60 -5.30 -5.99 7.24
CA GLU A 60 -5.72 -6.98 6.26
C GLU A 60 -4.53 -7.83 5.78
N ASN A 61 -4.70 -9.15 5.81
CA ASN A 61 -3.73 -10.08 5.29
C ASN A 61 -3.83 -10.17 3.77
N LEU A 62 -3.08 -9.32 3.08
CA LEU A 62 -2.96 -9.34 1.62
C LEU A 62 -1.89 -10.33 1.11
N LYS A 63 -1.41 -11.26 1.95
CA LYS A 63 -0.50 -12.33 1.51
C LYS A 63 -1.18 -13.22 0.46
N GLY A 64 -0.45 -13.59 -0.59
CA GLY A 64 -0.96 -14.44 -1.68
C GLY A 64 -1.61 -13.68 -2.84
N GLY A 65 -1.92 -12.39 -2.68
CA GLY A 65 -2.31 -11.54 -3.79
C GLY A 65 -1.12 -11.27 -4.71
N ARG A 66 -0.96 -12.05 -5.79
CA ARG A 66 -0.10 -11.61 -6.90
C ARG A 66 -0.61 -10.22 -7.29
N PRO A 67 0.26 -9.19 -7.37
CA PRO A 67 -0.19 -7.88 -7.79
C PRO A 67 -0.87 -8.06 -9.13
N LYS A 68 -2.21 -7.99 -9.14
CA LYS A 68 -2.97 -7.81 -10.37
C LYS A 68 -2.56 -6.44 -10.82
N ALA A 69 -1.52 -6.45 -11.63
CA ALA A 69 -1.11 -5.39 -12.50
C ALA A 69 -2.38 -4.84 -13.14
N GLY A 70 -3.01 -3.84 -12.53
CA GLY A 70 -4.14 -3.14 -13.12
C GLY A 70 -3.70 -2.51 -14.45
N LYS A 71 -4.48 -1.60 -15.03
CA LYS A 71 -4.12 -0.95 -16.32
C LYS A 71 -2.66 -0.43 -16.39
N LYS A 72 -2.06 -0.08 -15.24
CA LYS A 72 -0.67 0.44 -15.12
C LYS A 72 0.42 -0.58 -14.77
N ARG A 73 0.08 -1.87 -14.62
CA ARG A 73 0.96 -3.02 -14.38
C ARG A 73 2.14 -2.83 -13.39
N THR A 74 1.93 -2.12 -12.28
CA THR A 74 3.00 -1.83 -11.30
C THR A 74 2.80 -2.56 -9.96
N PRO A 75 3.87 -3.16 -9.39
CA PRO A 75 3.82 -3.78 -8.06
C PRO A 75 3.97 -2.75 -6.91
N MET A 76 4.14 -1.45 -7.20
CA MET A 76 4.45 -0.44 -6.18
C MET A 76 3.42 -0.38 -5.05
N LYS A 77 2.12 -0.43 -5.35
CA LYS A 77 1.08 -0.39 -4.32
C LYS A 77 1.18 -1.56 -3.34
N ALA A 78 1.38 -2.77 -3.87
CA ALA A 78 1.53 -3.97 -3.07
C ALA A 78 2.82 -3.92 -2.23
N ARG A 79 3.92 -3.43 -2.80
CA ARG A 79 5.19 -3.22 -2.08
C ARG A 79 5.04 -2.21 -0.95
N PHE A 80 4.38 -1.09 -1.20
CA PHE A 80 4.11 -0.05 -0.20
C PHE A 80 3.28 -0.59 0.95
N HIS A 81 2.17 -1.29 0.66
CA HIS A 81 1.35 -1.92 1.70
C HIS A 81 2.17 -2.88 2.57
N ARG A 82 2.99 -3.74 1.96
CA ARG A 82 3.85 -4.67 2.72
C ARG A 82 4.83 -3.92 3.61
N GLN A 83 5.50 -2.88 3.08
CA GLN A 83 6.42 -2.05 3.86
C GLN A 83 5.70 -1.38 5.04
N LEU A 84 4.49 -0.85 4.81
CA LEU A 84 3.69 -0.21 5.83
C LEU A 84 3.29 -1.19 6.94
N VAL A 85 2.76 -2.36 6.60
CA VAL A 85 2.38 -3.40 7.57
C VAL A 85 3.59 -3.86 8.38
N THR A 86 4.73 -4.10 7.74
CA THR A 86 5.97 -4.45 8.46
C THR A 86 6.37 -3.34 9.44
N ARG A 87 6.34 -2.07 9.01
CA ARG A 87 6.75 -0.95 9.86
C ARG A 87 5.78 -0.70 11.03
N ILE A 88 4.48 -0.88 10.81
CA ILE A 88 3.47 -0.85 11.88
C ILE A 88 3.77 -1.95 12.89
N GLY A 89 4.01 -3.18 12.43
CA GLY A 89 4.34 -4.31 13.30
C GLY A 89 5.56 -4.05 14.17
N SER A 90 6.66 -3.56 13.59
CA SER A 90 7.87 -3.22 14.36
C SER A 90 7.60 -2.18 15.44
N LYS A 91 6.92 -1.08 15.12
CA LYS A 91 6.61 -0.01 16.08
C LYS A 91 5.59 -0.44 17.13
N ALA A 92 4.61 -1.25 16.76
CA ALA A 92 3.60 -1.77 17.68
C ALA A 92 4.27 -2.61 18.79
N VAL A 93 5.24 -3.46 18.43
CA VAL A 93 6.01 -4.26 19.39
C VAL A 93 6.77 -3.37 20.38
N GLU A 94 7.38 -2.28 19.92
CA GLU A 94 8.14 -1.34 20.77
C GLU A 94 7.27 -0.70 21.87
N VAL A 95 5.96 -0.54 21.63
CA VAL A 95 5.02 0.11 22.56
C VAL A 95 4.05 -0.88 23.23
N GLY A 96 4.28 -2.19 23.08
CA GLY A 96 3.44 -3.23 23.70
C GLY A 96 2.08 -3.47 23.02
N LEU A 97 1.86 -2.94 21.80
CA LEU A 97 0.66 -3.20 21.02
C LEU A 97 0.78 -4.53 20.24
N ARG A 98 -0.33 -5.27 20.15
CA ARG A 98 -0.43 -6.44 19.26
C ARG A 98 -0.67 -6.00 17.83
N CYS A 99 0.01 -6.59 16.85
CA CYS A 99 -0.32 -6.41 15.43
C CYS A 99 -0.91 -7.71 14.88
N VAL A 100 -2.19 -7.70 14.51
CA VAL A 100 -2.94 -8.89 14.10
C VAL A 100 -3.32 -8.81 12.62
N ALA A 101 -3.16 -9.91 11.89
CA ALA A 101 -3.52 -10.00 10.48
C ALA A 101 -4.89 -10.66 10.31
N VAL A 102 -5.83 -9.99 9.63
CA VAL A 102 -7.20 -10.49 9.41
C VAL A 102 -7.41 -10.97 7.97
N TYR A 103 -8.28 -11.95 7.76
CA TYR A 103 -8.59 -12.44 6.42
C TYR A 103 -9.33 -11.39 5.60
N ALA A 104 -8.74 -10.95 4.48
CA ALA A 104 -9.24 -9.79 3.72
C ALA A 104 -10.40 -10.10 2.76
N ARG A 105 -10.80 -11.37 2.57
CA ARG A 105 -11.85 -11.70 1.61
C ARG A 105 -13.21 -11.29 2.18
N GLY A 106 -13.91 -10.41 1.48
CA GLY A 106 -15.26 -10.01 1.83
C GLY A 106 -15.34 -8.76 2.71
N THR A 107 -14.24 -8.35 3.36
CA THR A 107 -14.16 -7.16 4.23
C THR A 107 -14.60 -5.87 3.54
N SER A 108 -14.36 -5.78 2.23
CA SER A 108 -14.72 -4.61 1.43
C SER A 108 -15.91 -4.87 0.49
N ARG A 109 -16.53 -6.05 0.52
CA ARG A 109 -17.62 -6.44 -0.39
C ARG A 109 -18.96 -6.47 0.31
N TYR A 110 -18.98 -6.81 1.59
CA TYR A 110 -20.20 -6.97 2.37
C TYR A 110 -20.29 -5.88 3.44
N ALA A 111 -21.52 -5.47 3.76
CA ALA A 111 -21.79 -4.52 4.83
C ALA A 111 -21.43 -5.13 6.18
N PHE A 112 -20.96 -4.31 7.11
CA PHE A 112 -20.50 -4.77 8.43
C PHE A 112 -21.66 -5.29 9.30
N ASP A 113 -22.88 -4.83 9.03
CA ASP A 113 -24.12 -5.20 9.72
C ASP A 113 -24.76 -6.50 9.17
N GLY A 114 -24.18 -7.08 8.11
CA GLY A 114 -24.69 -8.29 7.47
C GLY A 114 -25.82 -8.08 6.48
N SER A 115 -26.19 -6.82 6.17
CA SER A 115 -27.26 -6.49 5.21
C SER A 115 -27.00 -6.91 3.76
N GLY A 116 -25.78 -7.40 3.45
CA GLY A 116 -25.44 -8.02 2.18
C GLY A 116 -24.35 -7.28 1.43
N PRO A 117 -24.25 -7.45 0.08
CA PRO A 117 -23.23 -6.80 -0.72
C PRO A 117 -23.37 -5.27 -0.75
N VAL A 118 -22.27 -4.56 -0.53
CA VAL A 118 -22.22 -3.08 -0.61
C VAL A 118 -22.22 -2.65 -2.07
N LYS A 119 -23.18 -1.78 -2.44
CA LYS A 119 -23.22 -1.13 -3.76
C LYS A 119 -22.44 0.19 -3.69
N ARG A 120 -21.22 0.20 -4.22
CA ARG A 120 -20.35 1.38 -4.21
C ARG A 120 -20.64 2.26 -5.43
N ASP A 121 -21.02 3.51 -5.18
CA ASP A 121 -21.01 4.58 -6.17
C ASP A 121 -19.85 5.54 -5.88
N LYS A 122 -19.40 6.30 -6.89
CA LYS A 122 -18.40 7.36 -6.70
C LYS A 122 -18.84 8.38 -5.66
N ASP A 123 -20.13 8.66 -5.61
CA ASP A 123 -20.72 9.63 -4.69
C ASP A 123 -21.08 9.00 -3.33
N ASN A 124 -20.94 7.67 -3.19
CA ASN A 124 -21.33 6.94 -1.99
C ASN A 124 -20.32 5.85 -1.61
N TYR A 125 -19.07 6.29 -1.37
CA TYR A 125 -17.96 5.39 -1.07
C TYR A 125 -17.96 4.88 0.40
N SER A 126 -18.63 5.59 1.30
CA SER A 126 -18.56 5.38 2.77
C SER A 126 -19.89 5.07 3.45
N GLN A 127 -20.98 4.82 2.69
CA GLN A 127 -22.23 4.28 3.23
C GLN A 127 -22.26 2.75 3.04
#